data_AF-A0A1B6HT74-F1
#
_entry.id   AF-A0A1B6HT74-F1
#
_cell.length_a   1.000
_cell.length_b   1.000
_cell.length_c   1.000
_cell.angle_alpha   90.00
_cell.angle_beta   90.00
_cell.angle_gamma   90.00
#
_symmetry.space_group_name_H-M   'P 1'
#
loop_
_entity.id
_entity.type
_entity.pdbx_description
1 polymer ?
#
loop_
_entity_poly.entity_id
_entity_poly.type
_entity_poly.pdbx_seq_one_letter_code
_entity_poly.pdbx_strand_id
1 'polypeptide(L)'
;DPHYKTFDGKFFSFQGSCKYQLVADCREKTFNIRVTNDARSTKTSSWTKTVSLKIGGIKVNLGERQRLKVNGVKVAVPYRMPTGQVTVRREDETLRVNT
;
A
#
# COMPACT_ATOMS: atom_id res chain seq x y z
N ASP A 1 13.61 -1.51 -9.07
CA ASP A 1 13.90 -2.82 -8.47
C ASP A 1 13.31 -2.87 -7.07
N PRO A 2 12.19 -3.58 -6.84
CA PRO A 2 11.64 -3.68 -5.51
C PRO A 2 12.35 -4.79 -4.74
N HIS A 3 13.00 -4.40 -3.66
CA HIS A 3 13.58 -5.30 -2.67
C HIS A 3 12.58 -5.53 -1.55
N TYR A 4 12.36 -6.80 -1.19
CA TYR A 4 11.43 -7.18 -0.14
C TYR A 4 12.19 -7.82 1.00
N LYS A 5 11.70 -7.55 2.21
CA LYS A 5 12.11 -8.23 3.44
C LYS A 5 10.88 -8.86 4.06
N THR A 6 10.94 -10.16 4.34
CA THR A 6 9.86 -10.88 5.02
C THR A 6 9.87 -10.62 6.53
N PHE A 7 8.81 -11.02 7.23
CA PHE A 7 8.72 -10.89 8.70
C PHE A 7 9.77 -11.72 9.45
N ASP A 8 10.18 -12.87 8.89
CA ASP A 8 11.29 -13.71 9.40
C ASP A 8 12.67 -13.24 8.88
N GLY A 9 12.74 -12.07 8.24
CA GLY A 9 13.99 -11.37 7.94
C GLY A 9 14.67 -11.77 6.62
N LYS A 10 14.07 -12.62 5.79
CA LYS A 10 14.64 -13.01 4.50
C LYS A 10 14.51 -11.88 3.47
N PHE A 11 15.57 -11.70 2.69
CA PHE A 11 15.63 -10.70 1.62
C PHE A 11 15.52 -11.36 0.26
N PHE A 12 14.75 -10.75 -0.64
CA PHE A 12 14.72 -11.12 -2.05
C PHE A 12 14.33 -9.94 -2.94
N SER A 13 14.78 -9.99 -4.19
CA SER A 13 14.33 -9.07 -5.24
C SER A 13 13.28 -9.75 -6.10
N PHE A 14 12.21 -9.02 -6.42
CA PHE A 14 11.16 -9.53 -7.30
C PHE A 14 10.66 -8.43 -8.24
N GLN A 15 10.98 -8.56 -9.52
CA GLN A 15 10.79 -7.53 -10.55
C GLN A 15 9.47 -7.66 -11.31
N GLY A 16 8.47 -8.30 -10.73
CA GLY A 16 7.15 -8.43 -11.34
C GLY A 16 6.44 -7.08 -11.50
N SER A 17 5.78 -6.87 -12.65
CA SER A 17 5.08 -5.63 -13.03
C SER A 17 3.56 -5.76 -12.98
N CYS A 18 3.04 -6.45 -11.97
CA CYS A 18 1.62 -6.68 -11.74
C CYS A 18 1.19 -6.22 -10.34
N LYS A 19 0.02 -6.67 -9.93
CA LYS A 19 -0.52 -6.50 -8.59
C LYS A 19 -0.26 -7.75 -7.77
N TYR A 20 0.40 -7.59 -6.63
CA TYR A 20 0.80 -8.69 -5.74
C TYR A 20 0.23 -8.49 -4.34
N GLN A 21 0.02 -9.60 -3.64
CA GLN A 21 -0.32 -9.61 -2.23
C GLN A 21 0.96 -9.56 -1.40
N LEU A 22 1.13 -8.51 -0.59
CA LEU A 22 2.25 -8.39 0.34
C LEU A 22 1.98 -9.15 1.64
N VAL A 23 0.81 -8.88 2.23
CA VAL A 23 0.36 -9.53 3.45
C VAL A 23 -1.16 -9.60 3.44
N ALA A 24 -1.71 -10.67 3.99
CA ALA A 24 -3.13 -10.80 4.24
C ALA A 24 -3.34 -11.67 5.47
N ASP A 25 -4.45 -11.46 6.15
CA ASP A 25 -4.97 -12.41 7.11
C ASP A 25 -5.60 -13.59 6.36
N CYS A 26 -4.98 -14.76 6.44
CA CYS A 26 -5.43 -15.97 5.76
C CYS A 26 -6.50 -16.74 6.52
N ARG A 27 -6.82 -16.36 7.77
CA ARG A 27 -7.84 -17.03 8.60
C ARG A 27 -9.16 -16.28 8.52
N GLU A 28 -9.22 -15.09 9.14
CA GLU A 28 -10.45 -14.31 9.27
C GLU A 28 -10.66 -13.32 8.11
N LYS A 29 -9.65 -13.17 7.24
CA LYS A 29 -9.68 -12.25 6.08
C LYS A 29 -9.95 -10.81 6.50
N THR A 30 -9.51 -10.42 7.69
CA THR A 30 -9.75 -9.09 8.29
C THR A 30 -9.08 -7.97 7.51
N PHE A 31 -7.89 -8.23 6.95
CA PHE A 31 -7.18 -7.26 6.11
C PHE A 31 -6.37 -7.91 4.98
N ASN A 32 -6.07 -7.12 3.95
CA ASN A 32 -5.01 -7.42 2.99
C ASN A 32 -4.31 -6.14 2.54
N ILE A 33 -3.02 -6.26 2.29
CA ILE A 33 -2.17 -5.23 1.71
C ILE A 33 -1.65 -5.75 0.37
N ARG A 34 -1.90 -4.97 -0.68
CA ARG A 34 -1.44 -5.27 -2.03
C ARG A 34 -0.57 -4.16 -2.56
N VAL A 35 0.48 -4.54 -3.27
CA VAL A 35 1.35 -3.63 -4.02
C VAL A 35 1.04 -3.75 -5.50
N THR A 36 1.01 -2.62 -6.20
CA THR A 36 0.96 -2.59 -7.66
C THR A 36 2.28 -2.01 -8.14
N ASN A 37 3.01 -2.81 -8.92
CA ASN A 37 4.25 -2.41 -9.55
C ASN A 37 4.03 -2.16 -11.04
N ASP A 38 4.79 -1.23 -11.60
CA ASP A 38 4.76 -0.83 -13.01
C ASP A 38 6.16 -0.98 -13.59
N ALA A 39 6.26 -1.56 -14.78
CA ALA A 39 7.54 -1.79 -15.45
C ALA A 39 8.14 -0.51 -16.05
N ARG A 40 7.34 0.56 -16.18
CA ARG A 40 7.72 1.84 -16.81
C ARG A 40 8.43 1.64 -18.16
N SER A 41 7.92 0.71 -18.97
CA SER A 41 8.47 0.33 -20.27
C SER A 41 9.87 -0.30 -20.25
N THR A 42 10.30 -0.84 -19.10
CA THR A 42 11.56 -1.61 -18.98
C THR A 42 11.27 -3.11 -18.85
N LYS A 43 12.25 -3.97 -19.22
CA LYS A 43 12.13 -5.43 -19.08
C LYS A 43 12.71 -5.98 -17.77
N THR A 44 13.55 -5.20 -17.12
CA THR A 44 14.44 -5.66 -16.03
C THR A 44 14.16 -4.96 -14.70
N SER A 45 13.14 -4.10 -14.63
CA SER A 45 12.85 -3.35 -13.42
C SER A 45 11.36 -3.05 -13.28
N SER A 46 10.93 -3.00 -12.03
CA SER A 46 9.61 -2.52 -11.67
C SER A 46 9.69 -1.51 -10.53
N TRP A 47 8.67 -0.64 -10.49
CA TRP A 47 8.52 0.43 -9.51
C TRP A 47 7.17 0.35 -8.84
N THR A 48 7.13 0.55 -7.53
CA THR A 48 5.87 0.60 -6.79
C THR A 48 5.08 1.85 -7.17
N LYS A 49 3.92 1.62 -7.78
CA LYS A 49 2.98 2.66 -8.22
C LYS A 49 1.94 2.97 -7.15
N THR A 50 1.48 1.95 -6.44
CA THR A 50 0.44 2.09 -5.41
C THR A 50 0.54 0.96 -4.37
N VAL A 51 0.36 1.32 -3.11
CA VAL A 51 0.07 0.38 -2.01
C VAL A 51 -1.41 0.51 -1.65
N SER A 52 -2.10 -0.62 -1.54
CA SER A 52 -3.53 -0.68 -1.22
C SER A 52 -3.72 -1.48 0.06
N LEU A 53 -4.24 -0.84 1.10
CA LEU A 53 -4.76 -1.50 2.30
C LEU A 53 -6.27 -1.68 2.14
N LYS A 54 -6.77 -2.88 2.39
CA LYS A 54 -8.19 -3.13 2.62
C LYS A 54 -8.34 -3.74 4.00
N ILE A 55 -9.16 -3.11 4.85
CA ILE A 55 -9.48 -3.58 6.20
C ILE A 55 -10.99 -3.40 6.42
N GLY A 56 -11.69 -4.51 6.71
CA GLY A 56 -13.15 -4.54 6.66
C GLY A 56 -13.72 -3.99 5.34
N GLY A 57 -14.60 -2.99 5.44
CA GLY A 57 -15.19 -2.29 4.29
C GLY A 57 -14.35 -1.14 3.74
N ILE A 58 -13.21 -0.81 4.34
CA ILE A 58 -12.43 0.39 4.04
C ILE A 58 -11.29 0.04 3.09
N LYS A 59 -11.07 0.89 2.08
CA LYS A 59 -9.96 0.79 1.13
C LYS A 59 -9.14 2.07 1.14
N VAL A 60 -7.87 1.95 1.51
CA VAL A 60 -6.89 3.05 1.49
C VAL A 60 -5.88 2.78 0.38
N ASN A 61 -5.71 3.74 -0.54
CA ASN A 61 -4.72 3.68 -1.61
C ASN A 61 -3.70 4.80 -1.43
N LEU A 62 -2.44 4.41 -1.28
CA LEU A 62 -1.27 5.29 -1.22
C LEU A 62 -0.55 5.20 -2.55
N GLY A 63 -0.53 6.29 -3.30
CA GLY A 63 0.21 6.41 -4.55
C GLY A 63 1.45 7.29 -4.41
N GLU A 64 2.23 7.35 -5.48
CA GLU A 64 3.35 8.26 -5.64
C GLU A 64 2.97 9.72 -5.31
N ARG A 65 3.97 10.51 -4.89
CA ARG A 65 3.80 11.92 -4.48
C ARG A 65 2.74 12.10 -3.40
N GLN A 66 2.68 11.12 -2.48
CA GLN A 66 1.75 11.10 -1.35
C GLN A 66 0.27 11.22 -1.74
N ARG A 67 -0.09 10.69 -2.92
CA ARG A 67 -1.49 10.69 -3.37
C ARG A 67 -2.30 9.70 -2.54
N LEU A 68 -3.20 10.22 -1.71
CA LEU A 68 -4.12 9.43 -0.90
C LEU A 68 -5.51 9.30 -1.55
N LYS A 69 -6.05 8.09 -1.60
CA LYS A 69 -7.47 7.85 -1.81
C LYS A 69 -8.05 6.97 -0.69
N VAL A 70 -9.25 7.31 -0.23
CA VAL A 70 -10.02 6.51 0.72
C VAL A 70 -11.35 6.17 0.07
N ASN A 71 -11.68 4.89 -0.01
CA ASN A 71 -12.87 4.35 -0.69
C ASN A 71 -13.04 4.89 -2.13
N GLY A 72 -11.93 5.04 -2.85
CA GLY A 72 -11.90 5.53 -4.23
C GLY A 72 -11.88 7.05 -4.38
N VAL A 73 -12.21 7.81 -3.32
CA VAL A 73 -12.22 9.27 -3.31
C VAL A 73 -10.83 9.80 -2.98
N LYS A 74 -10.32 10.75 -3.78
CA LYS A 74 -9.07 11.45 -3.49
C LYS A 74 -9.28 12.39 -2.31
N VAL A 75 -8.42 12.31 -1.30
CA VAL A 75 -8.51 13.13 -0.08
C VAL A 75 -7.15 13.76 0.23
N ALA A 76 -7.16 14.87 0.96
CA ALA A 76 -5.94 15.53 1.44
C ALA A 76 -5.40 14.84 2.71
N VAL A 77 -4.12 15.04 2.99
CA VAL A 77 -3.45 14.61 4.22
C VAL A 77 -3.20 15.87 5.07
N PRO A 78 -3.44 15.85 6.40
CA PRO A 78 -3.90 14.72 7.19
C PRO A 78 -5.37 14.35 6.92
N TYR A 79 -5.68 13.07 7.06
CA TYR A 79 -7.03 12.55 6.91
C TYR A 79 -7.45 11.80 8.17
N ARG A 80 -8.68 12.03 8.62
CA ARG A 80 -9.35 11.24 9.66
C ARG A 80 -10.72 10.85 9.15
N MET A 81 -10.97 9.55 9.09
CA MET A 81 -12.30 9.04 8.75
C MET A 81 -13.30 9.41 9.86
N PRO A 82 -14.55 9.79 9.55
CA PRO A 82 -15.53 10.17 10.57
C PRO A 82 -15.76 9.11 11.65
N THR A 83 -15.70 7.83 11.28
CA THR A 83 -15.81 6.70 12.21
C THR A 83 -14.62 6.55 13.15
N GLY A 84 -13.52 7.27 12.91
CA GLY A 84 -12.25 7.14 13.65
C GLY A 84 -11.42 5.91 13.26
N GLN A 85 -11.96 4.98 12.47
CA GLN A 85 -11.32 3.71 12.12
C GLN A 85 -10.07 3.84 11.24
N VAL A 86 -9.87 4.99 10.57
CA VAL A 86 -8.66 5.23 9.78
C VAL A 86 -8.18 6.65 10.00
N THR A 87 -6.90 6.79 10.28
CA THR A 87 -6.19 8.07 10.23
C THR A 87 -4.99 7.95 9.30
N VAL A 88 -4.73 9.00 8.53
CA VAL A 88 -3.54 9.11 7.68
C VAL A 88 -2.84 10.41 7.99
N ARG A 89 -1.56 10.35 8.31
CA ARG A 89 -0.72 11.50 8.65
C ARG A 89 0.56 11.49 7.83
N ARG A 90 1.13 12.66 7.62
CA ARG A 90 2.49 12.78 7.08
C ARG A 90 3.47 12.64 8.25
N GLU A 91 4.42 11.75 8.10
CA GLU A 91 5.60 11.62 8.97
C GLU A 91 6.82 11.74 8.04
N ASP A 92 7.46 12.91 8.05
CA ASP A 92 8.52 13.29 7.11
C ASP A 92 8.09 13.13 5.63
N GLU A 93 8.78 12.26 4.90
CA GLU A 93 8.49 11.92 3.51
C GLU A 93 7.45 10.81 3.36
N THR A 94 6.99 10.22 4.47
CA THR A 94 6.10 9.07 4.49
C THR A 94 4.65 9.44 4.81
N LEU A 95 3.74 8.54 4.40
CA LEU A 95 2.36 8.55 4.86
C LEU A 95 2.17 7.38 5.83
N ARG A 96 1.86 7.70 7.08
CA ARG A 96 1.48 6.70 8.08
C ARG A 96 -0.03 6.52 8.10
N VAL A 97 -0.47 5.28 7.97
CA VAL A 97 -1.87 4.88 8.10
C VAL A 97 -2.02 4.15 9.43
N ASN A 98 -2.91 4.61 10.30
CA ASN A 98 -3.32 3.88 11.50
C ASN A 98 -4.78 3.46 11.35
N THR A 99 -5.10 2.24 11.79
CA THR A 99 -6.41 1.61 11.69
C THR A 99 -6.84 1.01 13.01
#